data_AF-A0A315AVF6-F1
#
_entry.id   AF-A0A315AVF6-F1
#
_cell.length_a   1.000
_cell.length_b   1.000
_cell.length_c   1.000
_cell.angle_alpha   90.00
_cell.angle_beta   90.00
_cell.angle_gamma   90.00
#
_symmetry.space_group_name_H-M   'P 1'
#
loop_
_entity.id
_entity.type
_entity.pdbx_description
1 polymer ?
#
loop_
_entity_poly.entity_id
_entity_poly.type
_entity_poly.pdbx_seq_one_letter_code
_entity_poly.pdbx_strand_id
1 'polypeptide(L)' 'MTARTINVRLPEALYNQIEELAKATARTKSFLAIDALTNYVQSESWQIRDIHEGIKEADAGEFATDKQVKAVFAKYDA' A
#
# COMPACT_ATOMS: atom_id res chain seq x y z
N MET A 1 13.16 -13.55 -13.49
CA MET A 1 12.79 -12.43 -12.60
C MET A 1 14.06 -11.83 -12.03
N THR A 2 14.22 -10.51 -12.05
CA THR A 2 15.37 -9.84 -11.45
C THR A 2 15.04 -9.51 -9.98
N ALA A 3 15.94 -9.82 -9.07
CA ALA A 3 15.81 -9.49 -7.65
C ALA A 3 16.88 -8.46 -7.27
N ARG A 4 16.58 -7.60 -6.29
CA ARG A 4 17.54 -6.70 -5.67
C ARG A 4 17.59 -6.94 -4.16
N THR A 5 18.78 -6.85 -3.58
CA THR A 5 19.00 -7.09 -2.15
C THR A 5 19.09 -5.76 -1.41
N ILE A 6 18.36 -5.67 -0.29
CA ILE A 6 18.53 -4.62 0.71
C ILE A 6 19.18 -5.23 1.95
N ASN A 7 20.09 -4.50 2.61
CA ASN A 7 20.68 -4.91 3.88
C ASN A 7 20.13 -4.00 4.98
N VAL A 8 19.43 -4.58 5.95
CA VAL A 8 18.71 -3.84 6.99
C VAL A 8 19.18 -4.34 8.35
N ARG A 9 19.56 -3.42 9.23
CA ARG A 9 19.89 -3.74 10.62
C ARG A 9 18.61 -3.73 11.45
N LEU A 10 18.30 -4.87 12.07
CA LEU A 10 17.12 -5.00 12.93
C LEU A 10 17.51 -4.82 14.39
N PRO A 11 16.67 -4.17 15.22
CA PRO A 11 16.78 -4.27 16.67
C PRO A 11 16.71 -5.74 17.12
N GLU A 12 17.50 -6.12 18.13
CA GLU A 12 17.59 -7.50 18.61
C GLU A 12 16.23 -8.08 19.01
N ALA A 13 15.41 -7.29 19.71
CA ALA A 13 14.06 -7.70 20.10
C ALA A 13 13.18 -8.08 18.88
N LEU A 14 13.25 -7.30 17.79
CA LEU A 14 12.48 -7.58 16.58
C LEU A 14 13.03 -8.83 15.86
N TYR A 15 14.35 -8.98 15.81
CA TYR A 15 14.98 -10.18 15.23
C TYR A 15 14.48 -11.46 15.92
N ASN A 16 14.45 -11.45 17.26
CA ASN A 16 14.00 -12.60 18.05
C ASN A 16 12.53 -12.91 17.82
N GLN A 17 11.66 -11.89 17.71
CA GLN A 17 10.24 -12.09 17.38
C GLN A 17 10.06 -12.74 16.00
N ILE A 18 10.80 -12.29 14.99
CA ILE A 18 10.76 -12.87 13.65
C ILE A 18 11.28 -14.32 13.66
N GLU A 19 12.32 -14.60 14.44
CA GLU A 19 12.86 -15.95 14.57
C GLU A 19 11.85 -16.94 15.17
N GLU A 20 11.19 -16.56 16.27
CA GLU A 20 10.17 -17.40 16.90
C GLU A 20 8.96 -17.61 15.99
N LEU A 21 8.51 -16.56 15.30
CA LEU A 21 7.41 -16.66 14.33
C LEU A 21 7.78 -17.57 13.15
N ALA A 22 9.02 -17.48 12.65
CA ALA A 22 9.52 -18.35 11.58
C ALA A 22 9.48 -19.82 11.98
N LYS A 23 9.94 -20.14 13.20
CA LYS A 23 9.90 -21.52 13.76
C LYS A 23 8.46 -22.01 13.87
N ALA A 24 7.57 -21.20 14.48
CA ALA A 24 6.18 -21.59 14.73
C ALA A 24 5.36 -21.79 13.44
N THR A 25 5.69 -21.08 12.38
CA THR A 25 4.95 -21.12 11.10
C THR A 25 5.62 -21.99 10.03
N ALA A 26 6.75 -22.64 10.33
CA ALA A 26 7.59 -23.36 9.38
C ALA A 26 7.96 -22.51 8.14
N ARG A 27 8.24 -21.22 8.37
CA ARG A 27 8.66 -20.25 7.34
C ARG A 27 10.09 -19.81 7.56
N THR A 28 10.69 -19.22 6.52
CA THR A 28 12.00 -18.57 6.65
C THR A 28 11.83 -17.14 7.13
N LYS A 29 12.85 -16.59 7.82
CA LYS A 29 12.86 -15.16 8.21
C LYS A 29 12.74 -14.24 6.99
N SER A 30 13.38 -14.61 5.88
CA SER A 30 13.28 -13.86 4.62
C SER A 30 11.86 -13.88 4.05
N PHE A 31 11.15 -15.01 4.14
CA PHE A 31 9.75 -15.07 3.71
C PHE A 31 8.89 -14.11 4.54
N LEU A 32 9.01 -14.14 5.87
CA LEU A 32 8.24 -13.25 6.75
C LEU A 32 8.58 -11.78 6.53
N ALA A 33 9.86 -11.46 6.32
CA ALA A 33 10.28 -10.09 6.02
C ALA A 33 9.71 -9.59 4.69
N ILE A 34 9.74 -10.43 3.64
CA ILE A 34 9.16 -10.07 2.33
C ILE A 34 7.65 -9.89 2.46
N ASP A 35 6.96 -10.85 3.10
CA ASP A 35 5.50 -10.80 3.27
C ASP A 35 5.06 -9.55 4.03
N ALA A 36 5.70 -9.24 5.15
CA ALA A 36 5.43 -8.03 5.93
C ALA A 36 5.69 -6.74 5.13
N LEU A 37 6.81 -6.67 4.41
CA LEU A 37 7.14 -5.50 3.58
C LEU A 37 6.16 -5.35 2.40
N THR A 38 5.76 -6.45 1.77
CA THR A 38 4.76 -6.44 0.69
C THR A 38 3.43 -5.88 1.19
N ASN A 39 2.94 -6.40 2.33
CA ASN A 39 1.68 -5.94 2.90
C ASN A 39 1.74 -4.47 3.32
N TYR A 40 2.83 -4.05 3.96
CA TYR A 40 3.03 -2.65 4.34
C TYR A 40 3.04 -1.74 3.10
N VAL A 41 3.85 -2.04 2.10
CA VAL A 41 3.94 -1.20 0.89
C VAL A 41 2.61 -1.16 0.16
N GLN A 42 1.88 -2.27 0.04
CA GLN A 42 0.55 -2.27 -0.59
C GLN A 42 -0.46 -1.42 0.19
N SER A 43 -0.44 -1.51 1.52
CA SER A 43 -1.32 -0.73 2.40
C SER A 43 -1.02 0.77 2.37
N GLU A 44 0.24 1.16 2.18
CA GLU A 44 0.61 2.58 2.21
C GLU A 44 0.66 3.21 0.81
N SER A 45 0.86 2.41 -0.24
CA SER A 45 1.04 2.93 -1.60
C SER A 45 -0.26 3.22 -2.35
N TRP A 46 -1.42 2.78 -1.87
CA TRP A 46 -2.67 3.00 -2.59
C TRP A 46 -2.96 4.48 -2.78
N GLN A 47 -2.72 5.32 -1.77
CA GLN A 47 -3.00 6.76 -1.88
C GLN A 47 -2.09 7.44 -2.90
N ILE A 48 -0.81 7.05 -2.96
CA ILE A 48 0.13 7.57 -3.95
C ILE A 48 -0.33 7.20 -5.36
N ARG A 49 -0.77 5.94 -5.55
CA ARG A 49 -1.32 5.48 -6.83
C ARG A 49 -2.56 6.28 -7.21
N ASP A 50 -3.50 6.42 -6.27
CA ASP A 50 -4.80 7.08 -6.49
C ASP A 50 -4.62 8.56 -6.82
N ILE A 51 -3.69 9.25 -6.17
CA ILE A 51 -3.34 10.64 -6.49
C ILE A 51 -2.81 10.75 -7.92
N HIS A 52 -1.87 9.90 -8.32
CA HIS A 52 -1.33 9.94 -9.67
C HIS A 52 -2.39 9.60 -10.73
N GLU A 53 -3.31 8.68 -10.41
CA GLU A 53 -4.43 8.33 -11.28
C GLU A 53 -5.41 9.50 -11.43
N GLY A 54 -5.82 10.12 -10.31
CA GLY A 54 -6.70 11.30 -10.35
C GLY A 54 -6.07 12.50 -11.05
N ILE A 55 -4.76 12.73 -10.93
CA ILE A 55 -4.05 13.76 -11.72
C ILE A 55 -4.15 13.44 -13.22
N LYS A 56 -3.94 12.18 -13.60
CA LYS A 56 -4.02 11.76 -15.01
C LYS A 56 -5.44 11.93 -15.57
N GLU A 57 -6.47 11.59 -14.80
CA GLU A 57 -7.88 11.80 -15.17
C GLU A 57 -8.20 13.29 -15.33
N ALA A 58 -7.73 14.12 -14.40
CA ALA A 58 -7.88 15.57 -14.45
C ALA A 58 -7.19 16.19 -15.69
N ASP A 59 -5.96 15.75 -15.99
CA ASP A 59 -5.22 16.17 -17.18
C ASP A 59 -5.91 15.72 -18.48
N ALA A 60 -6.61 14.59 -18.45
CA ALA A 60 -7.45 14.10 -19.55
C ALA A 60 -8.82 14.81 -19.65
N GLY A 61 -9.14 15.69 -18.70
CA GLY A 61 -10.41 16.40 -18.64
C GLY A 61 -11.59 15.54 -18.17
N GLU A 62 -11.33 14.41 -17.53
CA GLU A 62 -12.34 13.46 -17.03
C GLU A 62 -13.00 13.95 -15.74
N PHE A 63 -13.53 15.17 -15.76
CA PHE A 63 -14.26 15.76 -14.65
C PHE A 63 -15.75 15.41 -14.71
N ALA A 64 -16.39 15.38 -13.54
CA ALA A 64 -17.84 15.32 -13.46
C ALA A 64 -18.48 16.54 -14.12
N THR A 65 -19.57 16.31 -14.85
CA THR A 65 -20.39 17.40 -15.40
C THR A 65 -21.13 18.15 -14.29
N ASP A 66 -21.49 19.41 -14.54
CA ASP A 66 -22.30 20.22 -13.62
C ASP A 66 -23.57 19.51 -13.14
N LYS A 67 -24.19 18.71 -14.00
CA LYS A 67 -25.40 17.95 -13.66
C LYS A 67 -25.11 16.85 -12.64
N GLN A 68 -24.00 16.13 -12.81
CA GLN A 68 -23.57 15.08 -11.87
C GLN A 68 -23.20 15.69 -10.51
N VAL A 69 -22.50 16.82 -10.53
CA VAL A 69 -22.14 17.57 -9.31
C VAL A 69 -23.41 18.00 -8.55
N LYS A 70 -24.37 18.64 -9.22
CA LYS A 70 -25.65 19.05 -8.61
C LYS A 70 -26.44 17.88 -8.01
N ALA A 71 -26.45 16.73 -8.68
CA ALA A 71 -27.14 15.53 -8.19
C ALA A 71 -26.52 14.98 -6.90
N VAL A 72 -25.18 15.06 -6.76
CA VAL A 72 -24.48 14.63 -5.54
C VAL A 72 -24.80 15.56 -4.37
N PHE A 73 -24.72 16.88 -4.55
CA PHE A 73 -25.05 17.84 -3.49
C PHE A 73 -26.50 17.69 -3.00
N ALA A 74 -27.46 17.55 -3.93
CA ALA A 74 -28.86 17.32 -3.57
C ALA A 74 -29.11 16.00 -2.83
N LYS A 75 -28.25 14.98 -3.02
CA LYS A 75 -28.38 13.69 -2.33
C LYS A 75 -27.94 13.74 -0.87
N TYR A 76 -26.99 14.61 -0.53
CA TYR A 76 -26.35 14.63 0.78
C TYR A 76 -26.70 15.88 1.61
N ASP A 77 -27.72 16.65 1.22
CA ASP A 77 -28.18 17.88 1.89
C ASP A 77 -27.03 18.86 2.22
N ALA A 78 -26.02 18.91 1.33
CA ALA A 78 -24.85 19.78 1.45
C ALA A 78 -25.03 21.10 0.69
#